data_AF-A0A926AQ18-F1
#
_entry.id   AF-A0A926AQ18-F1
#
_cell.length_a   1.000
_cell.length_b   1.000
_cell.length_c   1.000
_cell.angle_alpha   90.00
_cell.angle_beta   90.00
_cell.angle_gamma   90.00
#
_symmetry.space_group_name_H-M   'P 1'
#
loop_
_entity.id
_entity.type
_entity.pdbx_description
1 polymer ?
#
loop_
_entity_poly.entity_id
_entity_poly.type
_entity_poly.pdbx_seq_one_letter_code
_entity_poly.pdbx_strand_id
1 'polypeptide(L)'
;VEVAVSEQFVPAYTELIIAGHVNHLHAVDFGLKEFRSLNDMEFLREVIPDLKRHGDDIEANVAFLLLEPVRLTDALQPRETSADGESSPPPSMAITFPKLRMLITTRRIGERKWNPCVEVDLQAGRDYELMVLRGGFSARAIKVTEASEMRRHATGRFVAGYEPQTTELNLDLLVAQLVKSLAEAQGKADCMSIPSKDLDLIGAPLRLEHLDRSAGLVIIRQELPGIVVTNSTQDLLTYEVRGPFTDWAPPRTIQPGERQEYRVPYPLTWRRRLPTTTLFYTLPLGREASCRDVPTPGLVLVRDEIKLKEPAPKAAQIESPTVIK
;
A
#
# COMPACT_ATOMS: atom_id res chain seq x y z
N VAL A 1 19.04 -8.93 10.36
CA VAL A 1 19.59 -8.12 9.24
C VAL A 1 18.83 -6.82 9.19
N GLU A 2 19.54 -5.72 8.97
CA GLU A 2 18.94 -4.39 8.84
C GLU A 2 19.20 -3.87 7.43
N VAL A 3 18.14 -3.39 6.78
CA VAL A 3 18.20 -2.74 5.47
C VAL A 3 17.68 -1.32 5.65
N ALA A 4 18.49 -0.33 5.29
CA ALA A 4 18.09 1.06 5.32
C ALA A 4 17.85 1.56 3.89
N VAL A 5 16.68 2.15 3.65
CA VAL A 5 16.33 2.78 2.38
C VAL A 5 16.34 4.29 2.59
N SER A 6 17.16 4.99 1.79
CA SER A 6 17.21 6.45 1.85
C SER A 6 15.93 7.07 1.34
N GLU A 7 15.40 8.04 2.09
CA GLU A 7 14.27 8.85 1.67
C GLU A 7 14.58 9.70 0.43
N GLN A 8 15.86 9.87 0.09
CA GLN A 8 16.30 10.55 -1.14
C GLN A 8 16.02 9.73 -2.41
N PHE A 9 15.68 8.44 -2.29
CA PHE A 9 15.36 7.61 -3.44
C PHE A 9 14.14 8.16 -4.23
N VAL A 10 13.07 8.55 -3.53
CA VAL A 10 11.85 9.06 -4.18
C VAL A 10 12.07 10.43 -4.83
N PRO A 11 12.70 11.43 -4.18
CA PRO A 11 13.12 12.67 -4.82
C PRO A 11 13.98 12.42 -6.07
N ALA A 12 15.04 11.61 -5.97
CA ALA A 12 15.93 11.34 -7.10
C ALA A 12 15.18 10.66 -8.28
N TYR A 13 14.31 9.68 -7.98
CA TYR A 13 13.52 9.01 -9.00
C TYR A 13 12.52 9.96 -9.67
N THR A 14 11.86 10.82 -8.90
CA THR A 14 10.91 11.80 -9.46
C THR A 14 11.61 12.93 -10.22
N GLU A 15 12.84 13.30 -9.84
CA GLU A 15 13.68 14.21 -10.61
C GLU A 15 14.02 13.62 -11.99
N LEU A 16 14.32 12.31 -12.08
CA LEU A 16 14.53 11.64 -13.37
C LEU A 16 13.27 11.63 -14.23
N ILE A 17 12.07 11.45 -13.64
CA ILE A 17 10.79 11.53 -14.35
C ILE A 17 10.58 12.94 -14.93
N ILE A 18 10.90 13.97 -14.17
CA ILE A 18 10.81 15.38 -14.60
C ILE A 18 11.80 15.67 -15.73
N ALA A 19 13.07 15.30 -15.54
CA ALA A 19 14.12 15.51 -16.53
C ALA A 19 13.85 14.73 -17.84
N GLY A 20 13.21 13.57 -17.75
CA GLY A 20 12.78 12.77 -18.88
C GLY A 20 11.52 13.27 -19.59
N HIS A 21 10.89 14.35 -19.11
CA HIS A 21 9.61 14.87 -19.63
C HIS A 21 8.47 13.85 -19.68
N VAL A 22 8.50 12.87 -18.78
CA VAL A 22 7.44 11.85 -18.59
C VAL A 22 6.59 12.14 -17.35
N ASN A 23 6.62 13.39 -16.91
CA ASN A 23 5.94 13.95 -15.74
C ASN A 23 4.52 14.46 -16.03
N HIS A 24 3.99 14.18 -17.22
CA HIS A 24 2.68 14.63 -17.69
C HIS A 24 1.68 13.47 -17.67
N LEU A 25 0.64 13.58 -16.85
CA LEU A 25 -0.37 12.55 -16.66
C LEU A 25 -1.76 13.14 -16.89
N HIS A 26 -2.50 12.64 -17.89
CA HIS A 26 -3.90 13.03 -18.05
C HIS A 26 -4.75 12.42 -16.95
N ALA A 27 -5.73 13.16 -16.44
CA ALA A 27 -6.66 12.68 -15.42
C ALA A 27 -7.38 11.38 -15.85
N VAL A 28 -7.62 11.19 -17.15
CA VAL A 28 -8.22 9.96 -17.70
C VAL A 28 -7.26 8.77 -17.77
N ASP A 29 -5.94 9.02 -17.87
CA ASP A 29 -4.92 7.99 -18.03
C ASP A 29 -4.58 7.28 -16.71
N PHE A 30 -4.99 7.84 -15.57
CA PHE A 30 -4.87 7.17 -14.28
C PHE A 30 -5.65 5.85 -14.23
N GLY A 31 -6.57 5.59 -15.18
CA GLY A 31 -7.41 4.38 -15.19
C GLY A 31 -8.44 4.32 -14.07
N LEU A 32 -8.50 5.37 -13.24
CA LEU A 32 -9.40 5.52 -12.10
C LEU A 32 -10.62 6.33 -12.54
N LYS A 33 -11.81 5.71 -12.50
CA LYS A 33 -13.06 6.34 -12.94
C LYS A 33 -13.39 7.58 -12.10
N GLU A 34 -12.89 7.61 -10.87
CA GLU A 34 -13.07 8.64 -9.86
C GLU A 34 -12.51 10.01 -10.31
N PHE A 35 -11.46 10.00 -11.14
CA PHE A 35 -10.84 11.21 -11.70
C PHE A 35 -11.55 11.75 -12.94
N ARG A 36 -12.52 11.02 -13.51
CA ARG A 36 -13.26 11.49 -14.69
C ARG A 36 -14.07 12.75 -14.41
N SER A 37 -14.55 12.90 -13.18
CA SER A 37 -15.28 14.08 -12.70
C SER A 37 -14.49 15.38 -12.87
N LEU A 38 -13.16 15.34 -12.85
CA LEU A 38 -12.31 16.52 -13.09
C LEU A 38 -12.33 16.98 -14.55
N ASN A 39 -12.70 16.10 -15.49
CA ASN A 39 -12.86 16.44 -16.91
C ASN A 39 -14.31 16.73 -17.30
N ASP A 40 -15.24 16.69 -16.35
CA ASP A 40 -16.64 16.94 -16.63
C ASP A 40 -16.84 18.42 -16.99
N MET A 41 -17.49 18.67 -18.14
CA MET A 41 -17.66 20.03 -18.65
C MET A 41 -18.62 20.86 -17.81
N GLU A 42 -19.64 20.26 -17.17
CA GLU A 42 -20.54 20.99 -16.28
C GLU A 42 -19.77 21.45 -15.04
N PHE A 43 -19.04 20.54 -14.41
CA PHE A 43 -18.15 20.85 -13.29
C PHE A 43 -17.10 21.91 -13.65
N LEU A 44 -16.42 21.77 -14.78
CA LEU A 44 -15.39 22.73 -15.19
C LEU A 44 -15.97 24.12 -15.51
N ARG A 45 -17.23 24.23 -15.94
CA ARG A 45 -17.93 25.52 -16.08
C ARG A 45 -18.31 26.15 -14.74
N GLU A 46 -18.40 25.38 -13.66
CA GLU A 46 -18.53 25.91 -12.30
C GLU A 46 -17.18 26.39 -11.75
N VAL A 47 -16.11 25.64 -12.04
CA VAL A 47 -14.74 26.01 -11.65
C VAL A 47 -14.22 27.22 -12.44
N ILE A 48 -14.51 27.26 -13.74
CA ILE A 48 -14.06 28.30 -14.69
C ILE A 48 -15.31 28.87 -15.37
N PRO A 49 -16.01 29.84 -14.75
CA PRO A 49 -17.25 30.40 -15.29
C PRO A 49 -17.12 30.95 -16.72
N ASP A 50 -15.92 31.42 -17.09
CA ASP A 50 -15.62 31.90 -18.45
C ASP A 50 -15.88 30.84 -19.54
N LEU A 51 -15.78 29.55 -19.21
CA LEU A 51 -16.03 28.46 -20.17
C LEU A 51 -17.48 28.44 -20.68
N LYS A 52 -18.44 29.02 -19.94
CA LYS A 52 -19.85 29.08 -20.35
C LYS A 52 -20.06 29.86 -21.66
N ARG A 53 -19.19 30.82 -21.98
CA ARG A 53 -19.32 31.64 -23.21
C ARG A 53 -19.13 30.86 -24.50
N HIS A 54 -18.43 29.73 -24.43
CA HIS A 54 -18.19 28.88 -25.59
C HIS A 54 -19.40 28.00 -25.91
N GLY A 55 -20.33 27.81 -24.98
CA GLY A 55 -21.47 26.91 -25.18
C GLY A 55 -21.04 25.44 -25.22
N ASP A 56 -21.86 24.57 -25.80
CA ASP A 56 -21.69 23.10 -25.79
C ASP A 56 -20.82 22.55 -26.92
N ASP A 57 -20.14 23.42 -27.68
CA ASP A 57 -19.28 23.03 -28.79
C ASP A 57 -17.82 22.75 -28.36
N ILE A 58 -17.51 22.85 -27.06
CA ILE A 58 -16.18 22.58 -26.51
C ILE A 58 -16.14 21.36 -25.59
N GLU A 59 -14.98 20.72 -25.59
CA GLU A 59 -14.59 19.73 -24.60
C GLU A 59 -13.32 20.21 -23.87
N ALA A 60 -13.14 19.71 -22.65
CA ALA A 60 -12.00 20.04 -21.81
C ALA A 60 -11.24 18.79 -21.37
N ASN A 61 -9.97 19.00 -21.05
CA ASN A 61 -9.07 17.97 -20.56
C ASN A 61 -8.16 18.57 -19.50
N VAL A 62 -8.06 17.88 -18.37
CA VAL A 62 -7.24 18.18 -17.22
C VAL A 62 -6.05 17.23 -17.21
N ALA A 63 -4.86 17.82 -17.23
CA ALA A 63 -3.60 17.11 -17.07
C ALA A 63 -2.88 17.56 -15.82
N PHE A 64 -2.15 16.66 -15.18
CA PHE A 64 -1.28 16.92 -14.06
C PHE A 64 0.18 16.87 -14.52
N LEU A 65 0.96 17.87 -14.13
CA LEU A 65 2.37 18.00 -14.41
C LEU A 65 3.13 18.10 -13.11
N LEU A 66 3.97 17.11 -12.81
CA LEU A 66 4.89 17.21 -11.67
C LEU A 66 6.04 18.15 -12.04
N LEU A 67 6.13 19.33 -11.43
CA LEU A 67 7.14 20.33 -11.78
C LEU A 67 8.36 20.32 -10.86
N GLU A 68 8.21 19.78 -9.64
CA GLU A 68 9.28 19.62 -8.68
C GLU A 68 9.27 18.19 -8.08
N PRO A 69 10.43 17.65 -7.67
CA PRO A 69 10.51 16.31 -7.10
C PRO A 69 9.62 16.12 -5.88
N VAL A 70 9.02 14.93 -5.76
CA VAL A 70 8.26 14.53 -4.57
C VAL A 70 9.22 14.40 -3.40
N ARG A 71 8.84 14.97 -2.25
CA ARG A 71 9.66 14.93 -1.03
C ARG A 71 9.07 13.94 -0.03
N LEU A 72 9.97 13.17 0.56
CA LEU A 72 9.72 12.41 1.78
C LEU A 72 10.40 13.14 2.93
N THR A 73 9.65 13.49 3.96
CA THR A 73 10.16 14.11 5.18
C THR A 73 9.50 13.49 6.40
N ASP A 74 9.91 13.90 7.60
CA ASP A 74 9.23 13.48 8.82
C ASP A 74 7.80 14.01 8.82
N ALA A 75 6.87 13.25 9.41
CA ALA A 75 5.50 13.70 9.58
C ALA A 75 5.48 14.95 10.47
N LEU A 76 4.62 15.92 10.12
CA LEU A 76 4.54 17.18 10.86
C LEU A 76 3.77 17.04 12.17
N GLN A 77 2.88 16.05 12.27
CA GLN A 77 2.13 15.73 13.47
C GLN A 77 2.28 14.24 13.80
N PRO A 78 3.24 13.84 14.63
CA PRO A 78 3.24 12.50 15.19
C PRO A 78 2.02 12.36 16.09
N ARG A 79 1.21 11.32 15.88
CA ARG A 79 0.08 11.02 16.75
C ARG A 79 0.63 10.70 18.14
N GLU A 80 0.14 11.41 19.17
CA GLU A 80 0.52 11.12 20.55
C GLU A 80 0.18 9.64 20.86
N THR A 81 1.16 8.92 21.39
CA THR A 81 1.01 7.51 21.78
C THR A 81 -0.20 7.36 22.70
N SER A 82 -1.13 6.49 22.31
CA SER A 82 -2.25 6.05 23.16
C SER A 82 -1.72 5.66 24.54
N ALA A 83 -2.47 5.99 25.60
CA ALA A 83 -2.07 5.84 27.01
C ALA A 83 -1.80 4.41 27.51
N ASP A 84 -1.80 3.41 26.63
CA ASP A 84 -1.40 2.04 26.93
C ASP A 84 0.11 1.89 26.64
N GLY A 85 0.90 2.04 27.71
CA GLY A 85 2.36 2.12 27.66
C GLY A 85 3.07 0.98 26.92
N GLU A 86 4.28 1.33 26.45
CA GLU A 86 5.35 0.48 25.91
C GLU A 86 5.51 0.26 24.39
N SER A 87 4.83 1.01 23.52
CA SER A 87 5.26 1.06 22.11
C SER A 87 5.72 2.46 21.73
N SER A 88 6.97 2.57 21.26
CA SER A 88 7.41 3.73 20.48
C SER A 88 6.34 4.06 19.41
N PRO A 89 6.09 5.34 19.13
CA PRO A 89 5.14 5.73 18.11
C PRO A 89 5.50 5.06 16.78
N PRO A 90 4.50 4.65 15.96
CA PRO A 90 4.78 4.05 14.67
C PRO A 90 5.61 5.03 13.83
N PRO A 91 6.59 4.54 13.04
CA PRO A 91 7.34 5.41 12.15
C PRO A 91 6.38 6.11 11.19
N SER A 92 6.49 7.43 11.13
CA SER A 92 5.62 8.30 10.35
C SER A 92 6.42 9.07 9.30
N MET A 93 5.79 9.34 8.16
CA MET A 93 6.40 10.05 7.04
C MET A 93 5.41 11.03 6.42
N ALA A 94 5.89 12.16 5.96
CA ALA A 94 5.14 13.07 5.10
C ALA A 94 5.53 12.82 3.64
N ILE A 95 4.55 12.61 2.77
CA ILE A 95 4.73 12.69 1.32
C ILE A 95 4.26 14.07 0.89
N THR A 96 5.14 14.85 0.25
CA THR A 96 4.84 16.20 -0.22
C THR A 96 5.11 16.33 -1.70
N PHE A 97 4.16 16.93 -2.42
CA PHE A 97 4.24 17.39 -3.80
C PHE A 97 4.46 18.90 -3.77
N PRO A 98 5.72 19.39 -3.88
CA PRO A 98 6.01 20.81 -3.69
C PRO A 98 5.42 21.67 -4.79
N LYS A 99 5.34 21.13 -6.01
CA LYS A 99 4.76 21.83 -7.15
C LYS A 99 4.18 20.85 -8.17
N LEU A 100 2.87 20.67 -8.11
CA LEU A 100 2.07 19.96 -9.09
C LEU A 100 1.25 20.98 -9.88
N ARG A 101 1.39 21.04 -11.20
CA ARG A 101 0.56 21.90 -12.04
C ARG A 101 -0.59 21.11 -12.64
N MET A 102 -1.81 21.54 -12.39
CA MET A 102 -2.97 21.14 -13.16
C MET A 102 -3.10 22.07 -14.35
N LEU A 103 -3.09 21.52 -15.56
CA LEU A 103 -3.33 22.26 -16.79
C LEU A 103 -4.70 21.87 -17.34
N ILE A 104 -5.57 22.86 -17.47
CA ILE A 104 -6.88 22.72 -18.07
C ILE A 104 -6.77 23.23 -19.50
N THR A 105 -7.11 22.36 -20.44
CA THR A 105 -7.06 22.62 -21.87
C THR A 105 -8.43 22.41 -22.47
N THR A 106 -8.78 23.17 -23.50
CA THR A 106 -10.04 23.06 -24.22
C THR A 106 -9.82 22.97 -25.71
N ARG A 107 -10.75 22.35 -26.42
CA ARG A 107 -10.84 22.39 -27.88
C ARG A 107 -12.28 22.38 -28.32
N ARG A 108 -12.56 22.81 -29.56
CA ARG A 108 -13.88 22.58 -30.13
C ARG A 108 -14.04 21.13 -30.53
N ILE A 109 -15.26 20.62 -30.44
CA ILE A 109 -15.60 19.26 -30.86
C ILE A 109 -15.23 19.10 -32.34
N GLY A 110 -14.42 18.09 -32.64
CA GLY A 110 -13.90 17.82 -33.99
C GLY A 110 -12.55 18.45 -34.31
N GLU A 111 -12.06 19.38 -33.48
CA GLU A 111 -10.69 19.88 -33.60
C GLU A 111 -9.68 18.89 -33.02
N ARG A 112 -8.47 18.88 -33.58
CA ARG A 112 -7.38 18.02 -33.09
C ARG A 112 -6.56 18.68 -31.99
N LYS A 113 -6.46 20.01 -31.99
CA LYS A 113 -5.53 20.76 -31.16
C LYS A 113 -6.20 21.18 -29.85
N TRP A 114 -5.60 20.76 -28.74
CA TRP A 114 -5.94 21.28 -27.41
C TRP A 114 -5.28 22.64 -27.19
N ASN A 115 -6.04 23.59 -26.66
CA ASN A 115 -5.56 24.93 -26.32
C ASN A 115 -5.62 25.10 -24.79
N PRO A 116 -4.50 25.43 -24.14
CA PRO A 116 -4.52 25.68 -22.70
C PRO A 116 -5.38 26.90 -22.37
N CYS A 117 -6.12 26.84 -21.28
CA CYS A 117 -6.96 27.95 -20.81
C CYS A 117 -6.58 28.38 -19.40
N VAL A 118 -6.40 27.44 -18.48
CA VAL A 118 -6.11 27.71 -17.06
C VAL A 118 -4.99 26.79 -16.60
N GLU A 119 -4.09 27.34 -15.79
CA GLU A 119 -3.13 26.57 -15.02
C GLU A 119 -3.33 26.81 -13.52
N VAL A 120 -3.28 25.72 -12.76
CA VAL A 120 -3.40 25.74 -11.30
C VAL A 120 -2.16 25.08 -10.72
N ASP A 121 -1.34 25.85 -10.02
CA ASP A 121 -0.23 25.34 -9.23
C ASP A 121 -0.76 24.87 -7.87
N LEU A 122 -0.62 23.57 -7.60
CA LEU A 122 -1.00 22.90 -6.38
C LEU A 122 0.25 22.46 -5.61
N GLN A 123 0.32 22.87 -4.35
CA GLN A 123 1.20 22.26 -3.36
C GLN A 123 0.34 21.33 -2.51
N ALA A 124 0.80 20.11 -2.28
CA ALA A 124 0.03 19.13 -1.52
C ALA A 124 0.94 18.28 -0.63
N GLY A 125 0.44 17.84 0.51
CA GLY A 125 1.13 16.85 1.33
C GLY A 125 0.21 16.16 2.30
N ARG A 126 0.59 14.96 2.71
CA ARG A 126 -0.16 14.14 3.67
C ARG A 126 0.82 13.33 4.52
N ASP A 127 0.49 13.17 5.79
CA ASP A 127 1.25 12.32 6.71
C ASP A 127 0.73 10.88 6.65
N TYR A 128 1.64 9.93 6.77
CA TYR A 128 1.39 8.50 6.75
C TYR A 128 2.11 7.81 7.91
N GLU A 129 1.48 6.80 8.48
CA GLU A 129 2.06 5.88 9.46
C GLU A 129 2.36 4.53 8.80
N LEU A 130 3.49 3.95 9.17
CA LEU A 130 3.94 2.64 8.70
C LEU A 130 3.88 1.64 9.86
N MET A 131 3.29 0.48 9.61
CA MET A 131 3.22 -0.60 10.59
C MET A 131 3.47 -1.97 9.95
N VAL A 132 4.07 -2.89 10.72
CA VAL A 132 4.18 -4.30 10.31
C VAL A 132 2.92 -5.04 10.74
N LEU A 133 2.13 -5.51 9.78
CA LEU A 133 1.03 -6.43 10.02
C LEU A 133 1.52 -7.87 10.12
N ARG A 134 0.97 -8.59 11.08
CA ARG A 134 1.25 -10.01 11.34
C ARG A 134 -0.04 -10.79 11.14
N GLY A 135 -0.20 -11.42 9.97
CA GLY A 135 -1.42 -12.18 9.62
C GLY A 135 -1.38 -13.65 10.02
N GLY A 136 -0.46 -14.03 10.90
CA GLY A 136 -0.17 -15.41 11.28
C GLY A 136 1.29 -15.56 11.69
N PHE A 137 1.78 -16.79 11.72
CA PHE A 137 3.17 -17.06 12.05
C PHE A 137 4.12 -16.52 10.96
N SER A 138 3.78 -16.82 9.71
CA SER A 138 4.63 -16.57 8.54
C SER A 138 4.27 -15.35 7.72
N ALA A 139 3.01 -14.92 7.79
CA ALA A 139 2.54 -13.83 6.93
C ALA A 139 2.91 -12.45 7.53
N ARG A 140 3.54 -11.61 6.71
CA ARG A 140 3.88 -10.21 7.03
C ARG A 140 3.42 -9.27 5.93
N ALA A 141 3.04 -8.05 6.30
CA ALA A 141 2.81 -6.96 5.37
C ALA A 141 3.20 -5.62 6.00
N ILE A 142 3.48 -4.64 5.15
CA ILE A 142 3.61 -3.25 5.56
C ILE A 142 2.25 -2.59 5.35
N LYS A 143 1.64 -2.10 6.44
CA LYS A 143 0.46 -1.25 6.39
C LYS A 143 0.91 0.20 6.36
N VAL A 144 0.40 0.94 5.38
CA VAL A 144 0.53 2.39 5.26
C VAL A 144 -0.85 2.98 5.52
N THR A 145 -0.97 3.78 6.56
CA THR A 145 -2.24 4.43 6.93
C THR A 145 -2.07 5.94 6.93
N GLU A 146 -3.10 6.64 6.53
CA GLU A 146 -3.09 8.11 6.54
C GLU A 146 -3.18 8.61 7.98
N ALA A 147 -2.27 9.51 8.34
CA ALA A 147 -2.14 10.05 9.69
C ALA A 147 -2.72 11.47 9.80
N SER A 148 -2.91 12.15 8.67
CA SER A 148 -3.43 13.51 8.62
C SER A 148 -4.38 13.72 7.43
N GLU A 149 -5.17 14.78 7.49
CA GLU A 149 -5.81 15.33 6.30
C GLU A 149 -4.75 15.80 5.28
N MET A 150 -5.17 15.92 4.01
CA MET A 150 -4.32 16.49 2.96
C MET A 150 -4.16 17.99 3.16
N ARG A 151 -2.94 18.39 3.51
CA ARG A 151 -2.49 19.77 3.44
C ARG A 151 -2.39 20.16 1.98
N ARG A 152 -2.96 21.30 1.63
CA ARG A 152 -3.04 21.74 0.24
C ARG A 152 -3.07 23.26 0.15
N HIS A 153 -2.43 23.77 -0.89
CA HIS A 153 -2.48 25.17 -1.26
C HIS A 153 -2.51 25.25 -2.78
N ALA A 154 -3.50 25.97 -3.33
CA ALA A 154 -3.69 26.08 -4.77
C ALA A 154 -3.72 27.56 -5.18
N THR A 155 -3.03 27.86 -6.26
CA THR A 155 -3.10 29.17 -6.94
C THR A 155 -3.36 28.93 -8.41
N GLY A 156 -4.27 29.70 -9.01
CA GLY A 156 -4.68 29.50 -10.40
C GLY A 156 -4.65 30.79 -11.19
N ARG A 157 -4.44 30.66 -12.49
CA ARG A 157 -4.51 31.77 -13.44
C ARG A 157 -4.87 31.29 -14.83
N PHE A 158 -5.46 32.18 -15.62
CA PHE A 158 -5.58 31.95 -17.06
C PHE A 158 -4.18 31.98 -17.70
N VAL A 159 -3.95 31.12 -18.68
CA VAL A 159 -2.66 31.06 -19.37
C VAL A 159 -2.45 32.28 -20.26
N ALA A 160 -1.20 32.62 -20.55
CA ALA A 160 -0.88 33.72 -21.46
C ALA A 160 -1.49 33.49 -22.85
N GLY A 161 -2.15 34.52 -23.38
CA GLY A 161 -2.85 34.46 -24.68
C GLY A 161 -4.30 33.99 -24.61
N TYR A 162 -4.77 33.53 -23.45
CA TYR A 162 -6.21 33.37 -23.21
C TYR A 162 -6.81 34.72 -22.82
N GLU A 163 -7.91 35.13 -23.46
CA GLU A 163 -8.61 36.38 -23.19
C GLU A 163 -9.92 36.10 -22.43
N PRO A 164 -9.89 36.00 -21.09
CA PRO A 164 -11.09 35.74 -20.31
C PRO A 164 -11.97 37.00 -20.21
N GLN A 165 -13.28 36.82 -20.23
CA GLN A 165 -14.25 37.87 -19.90
C GLN A 165 -14.44 38.03 -18.39
N THR A 166 -14.15 36.98 -17.62
CA THR A 166 -14.11 36.99 -16.15
C THR A 166 -12.80 36.40 -15.62
N THR A 167 -12.20 37.04 -14.62
CA THR A 167 -10.99 36.54 -13.97
C THR A 167 -11.28 35.56 -12.83
N GLU A 168 -12.55 35.22 -12.59
CA GLU A 168 -12.98 34.36 -11.50
C GLU A 168 -12.58 32.89 -11.77
N LEU A 169 -12.00 32.25 -10.76
CA LEU A 169 -11.68 30.83 -10.73
C LEU A 169 -12.10 30.27 -9.37
N ASN A 170 -12.97 29.26 -9.35
CA ASN A 170 -13.38 28.60 -8.11
C ASN A 170 -12.41 27.45 -7.78
N LEU A 171 -11.23 27.82 -7.27
CA LEU A 171 -10.16 26.86 -6.96
C LEU A 171 -10.52 25.96 -5.79
N ASP A 172 -11.29 26.45 -4.82
CA ASP A 172 -11.71 25.64 -3.67
C ASP A 172 -12.60 24.48 -4.11
N LEU A 173 -13.53 24.72 -5.05
CA LEU A 173 -14.35 23.68 -5.66
C LEU A 173 -13.50 22.66 -6.43
N LEU A 174 -12.54 23.13 -7.22
CA LEU A 174 -11.61 22.26 -7.96
C LEU A 174 -10.81 21.34 -7.03
N VAL A 175 -10.24 21.92 -5.99
CA VAL A 175 -9.41 21.21 -5.00
C VAL A 175 -10.28 20.25 -4.17
N ALA A 176 -11.49 20.64 -3.79
CA ALA A 176 -12.42 19.77 -3.08
C ALA A 176 -12.78 18.53 -3.92
N GLN A 177 -13.04 18.70 -5.21
CA GLN A 177 -13.30 17.59 -6.12
C GLN A 177 -12.07 16.69 -6.29
N LEU A 178 -10.87 17.26 -6.39
CA LEU A 178 -9.63 16.47 -6.44
C LEU A 178 -9.45 15.61 -5.17
N VAL A 179 -9.64 16.19 -3.99
CA VAL A 179 -9.54 15.47 -2.71
C VAL A 179 -10.59 14.35 -2.64
N LYS A 180 -11.82 14.63 -3.09
CA LYS A 180 -12.89 13.63 -3.17
C LYS A 180 -12.52 12.49 -4.12
N SER A 181 -12.06 12.79 -5.34
CA SER A 181 -11.62 11.79 -6.31
C SER A 181 -10.46 10.93 -5.79
N LEU A 182 -9.50 11.53 -5.09
CA LEU A 182 -8.41 10.81 -4.42
C LEU A 182 -8.94 9.85 -3.34
N ALA A 183 -9.81 10.34 -2.45
CA ALA A 183 -10.41 9.52 -1.40
C ALA A 183 -11.25 8.37 -1.98
N GLU A 184 -12.02 8.61 -3.04
CA GLU A 184 -12.79 7.58 -3.72
C GLU A 184 -11.89 6.53 -4.40
N ALA A 185 -10.79 6.96 -5.02
CA ALA A 185 -9.84 6.08 -5.71
C ALA A 185 -9.05 5.21 -4.73
N GLN A 186 -8.71 5.73 -3.55
CA GLN A 186 -8.13 4.96 -2.46
C GLN A 186 -9.15 3.94 -1.89
N GLY A 187 -10.45 4.17 -2.15
CA GLY A 187 -11.54 3.33 -1.68
C GLY A 187 -11.80 3.48 -0.18
N LYS A 188 -12.70 2.65 0.36
CA LYS A 188 -12.95 2.58 1.82
C LYS A 188 -11.81 1.91 2.61
N ALA A 189 -10.70 1.59 1.95
CA ALA A 189 -9.56 1.02 2.63
C ALA A 189 -8.71 2.18 3.14
N ASP A 190 -8.84 2.52 4.42
CA ASP A 190 -7.97 3.45 5.17
C ASP A 190 -6.49 3.00 5.22
N CYS A 191 -6.11 2.03 4.39
CA CYS A 191 -4.80 1.45 4.36
C CYS A 191 -4.42 0.86 3.00
N MET A 192 -3.24 1.22 2.53
CA MET A 192 -2.51 0.37 1.61
C MET A 192 -1.79 -0.70 2.42
N SER A 193 -1.88 -1.95 1.98
CA SER A 193 -1.13 -3.05 2.57
C SER A 193 -0.27 -3.68 1.51
N ILE A 194 1.02 -3.75 1.77
CA ILE A 194 2.03 -4.28 0.86
C ILE A 194 2.50 -5.61 1.45
N PRO A 195 2.10 -6.77 0.88
CA PRO A 195 2.59 -8.06 1.32
C PRO A 195 4.12 -8.09 1.30
N SER A 196 4.71 -8.56 2.41
CA SER A 196 6.15 -8.74 2.52
C SER A 196 6.46 -10.23 2.46
N LYS A 197 7.37 -10.60 1.56
CA LYS A 197 7.91 -11.96 1.49
C LYS A 197 9.18 -12.02 2.35
N ASP A 198 9.43 -13.18 2.94
CA ASP A 198 10.72 -13.44 3.59
C ASP A 198 11.84 -13.26 2.55
N LEU A 199 12.90 -12.57 2.94
CA LEU A 199 14.13 -12.46 2.16
C LEU A 199 14.94 -13.74 2.34
N ASP A 200 15.17 -14.50 1.28
CA ASP A 200 15.96 -15.73 1.35
C ASP A 200 17.46 -15.42 1.22
N LEU A 201 18.21 -15.56 2.32
CA LEU A 201 19.67 -15.48 2.31
C LEU A 201 20.27 -16.88 2.46
N ILE A 202 20.64 -17.48 1.33
CA ILE A 202 21.33 -18.79 1.28
C ILE A 202 20.51 -19.87 2.04
N GLY A 203 19.19 -19.91 1.84
CA GLY A 203 18.28 -20.87 2.46
C GLY A 203 17.79 -20.47 3.85
N ALA A 204 18.22 -19.31 4.37
CA ALA A 204 17.73 -18.75 5.62
C ALA A 204 16.67 -17.67 5.32
N PRO A 205 15.37 -17.92 5.57
CA PRO A 205 14.35 -16.89 5.42
C PRO A 205 14.53 -15.81 6.49
N LEU A 206 14.60 -14.56 6.08
CA LEU A 206 14.58 -13.40 6.95
C LEU A 206 13.24 -12.70 6.85
N ARG A 207 12.53 -12.66 7.96
CA ARG A 207 11.16 -12.17 8.02
C ARG A 207 11.14 -10.72 8.47
N LEU A 208 10.35 -9.89 7.79
CA LEU A 208 10.03 -8.54 8.26
C LEU A 208 9.45 -8.60 9.67
N GLU A 209 10.10 -7.95 10.62
CA GLU A 209 9.67 -7.95 12.02
C GLU A 209 9.41 -6.55 12.54
N HIS A 210 10.22 -5.58 12.10
CA HIS A 210 10.10 -4.19 12.53
C HIS A 210 10.40 -3.20 11.41
N LEU A 211 9.74 -2.06 11.49
CA LEU A 211 9.98 -0.87 10.67
C LEU A 211 10.33 0.26 11.62
N ASP A 212 11.35 1.02 11.26
CA ASP A 212 11.85 2.15 12.02
C ASP A 212 12.19 3.28 11.05
N ARG A 213 12.37 4.49 11.57
CA ARG A 213 12.74 5.65 10.77
C ARG A 213 13.77 6.46 11.54
N SER A 214 14.90 6.72 10.92
CA SER A 214 15.99 7.46 11.56
C SER A 214 16.84 8.19 10.52
N ALA A 215 17.15 9.46 10.78
CA ALA A 215 18.06 10.26 9.97
C ALA A 215 17.76 10.27 8.46
N GLY A 216 16.49 10.36 8.07
CA GLY A 216 16.08 10.34 6.66
C GLY A 216 16.17 8.97 6.00
N LEU A 217 16.18 7.90 6.79
CA LEU A 217 16.17 6.51 6.33
C LEU A 217 14.91 5.82 6.85
N VAL A 218 14.28 5.03 5.98
CA VAL A 218 13.34 3.99 6.40
C VAL A 218 14.13 2.72 6.66
N ILE A 219 14.13 2.27 7.91
CA ILE A 219 14.89 1.11 8.38
C ILE A 219 13.95 -0.08 8.45
N ILE A 220 14.32 -1.14 7.75
CA ILE A 220 13.61 -2.41 7.72
C ILE A 220 14.47 -3.42 8.49
N ARG A 221 13.98 -3.88 9.64
CA ARG A 221 14.62 -4.96 10.39
C ARG A 221 13.96 -6.29 10.09
N GLN A 222 14.80 -7.22 9.67
CA GLN A 222 14.41 -8.59 9.37
C GLN A 222 15.13 -9.55 10.30
N GLU A 223 14.39 -10.51 10.82
CA GLU A 223 14.90 -11.50 11.78
C GLU A 223 14.74 -12.92 11.25
N LEU A 224 15.57 -13.82 11.75
CA LEU A 224 15.38 -15.25 11.50
C LEU A 224 14.11 -15.70 12.24
N PRO A 225 13.05 -16.09 11.52
CA PRO A 225 11.86 -16.61 12.15
C PRO A 225 12.14 -17.99 12.76
N GLY A 226 11.47 -18.30 13.87
CA GLY A 226 11.55 -19.63 14.46
C GLY A 226 10.84 -20.72 13.64
N ILE A 227 10.61 -21.86 14.27
CA ILE A 227 9.78 -22.95 13.76
C ILE A 227 8.65 -23.17 14.77
N VAL A 228 7.41 -23.33 14.30
CA VAL A 228 6.27 -23.63 15.17
C VAL A 228 5.71 -25.00 14.84
N VAL A 229 5.47 -25.80 15.87
CA VAL A 229 4.71 -27.05 15.79
C VAL A 229 3.45 -26.89 16.63
N THR A 230 2.30 -27.04 15.99
CA THR A 230 0.98 -26.95 16.62
C THR A 230 0.35 -28.34 16.66
N ASN A 231 -0.12 -28.77 17.82
CA ASN A 231 -0.91 -29.99 17.91
C ASN A 231 -2.39 -29.67 17.61
N SER A 232 -2.86 -30.01 16.41
CA SER A 232 -4.26 -29.81 16.01
C SER A 232 -5.09 -31.11 16.10
N THR A 233 -4.57 -32.14 16.76
CA THR A 233 -5.30 -33.38 17.06
C THR A 233 -6.08 -33.25 18.37
N GLN A 234 -6.90 -34.25 18.69
CA GLN A 234 -7.60 -34.33 19.98
C GLN A 234 -6.77 -35.05 21.07
N ASP A 235 -5.61 -35.60 20.71
CA ASP A 235 -4.78 -36.44 21.57
C ASP A 235 -3.48 -35.75 21.97
N LEU A 236 -2.90 -36.18 23.09
CA LEU A 236 -1.56 -35.80 23.49
C LEU A 236 -0.53 -36.22 22.43
N LEU A 237 0.24 -35.27 21.92
CA LEU A 237 1.28 -35.53 20.93
C LEU A 237 2.63 -35.71 21.62
N THR A 238 3.22 -36.91 21.54
CA THR A 238 4.62 -37.16 21.97
C THR A 238 5.54 -37.28 20.76
N TYR A 239 6.66 -36.56 20.76
CA TYR A 239 7.62 -36.56 19.64
C TYR A 239 9.04 -36.19 20.10
N GLU A 240 10.01 -36.37 19.22
CA GLU A 240 11.42 -35.98 19.42
C GLU A 240 11.86 -35.04 18.29
N VAL A 241 12.85 -34.19 18.56
CA VAL A 241 13.49 -33.35 17.55
C VAL A 241 15.00 -33.46 17.62
N ARG A 242 15.67 -33.20 16.51
CA ARG A 242 17.13 -32.99 16.46
C ARG A 242 17.51 -31.89 15.48
N GLY A 243 18.63 -31.23 15.76
CA GLY A 243 19.29 -30.36 14.80
C GLY A 243 20.20 -31.15 13.84
N PRO A 244 20.80 -30.46 12.86
CA PRO A 244 21.85 -31.04 12.03
C PRO A 244 23.00 -31.56 12.89
N PHE A 245 23.44 -32.80 12.64
CA PHE A 245 24.58 -33.42 13.31
C PHE A 245 24.48 -33.56 14.84
N THR A 246 23.28 -33.41 15.42
CA THR A 246 23.05 -33.64 16.85
C THR A 246 22.33 -34.97 17.10
N ASP A 247 22.46 -35.46 18.33
CA ASP A 247 21.59 -36.52 18.84
C ASP A 247 20.14 -36.04 18.97
N TRP A 248 19.23 -37.01 19.13
CA TRP A 248 17.82 -36.75 19.43
C TRP A 248 17.67 -36.15 20.82
N ALA A 249 16.95 -35.03 20.92
CA ALA A 249 16.53 -34.50 22.20
C ALA A 249 15.57 -35.47 22.91
N PRO A 250 15.45 -35.40 24.25
CA PRO A 250 14.45 -36.17 24.98
C PRO A 250 13.03 -35.97 24.42
N PRO A 251 12.15 -36.99 24.51
CA PRO A 251 10.78 -36.87 24.05
C PRO A 251 10.06 -35.68 24.71
N ARG A 252 9.29 -34.96 23.89
CA ARG A 252 8.47 -33.81 24.28
C ARG A 252 7.00 -34.14 24.05
N THR A 253 6.16 -33.52 24.85
CA THR A 253 4.69 -33.65 24.76
C THR A 253 4.06 -32.30 24.47
N ILE A 254 3.08 -32.24 23.55
CA ILE A 254 2.24 -31.06 23.29
C ILE A 254 0.77 -31.45 23.45
N GLN A 255 0.02 -30.71 24.26
CA GLN A 255 -1.42 -30.90 24.48
C GLN A 255 -2.24 -30.55 23.23
N PRO A 256 -3.46 -31.08 23.07
CA PRO A 256 -4.40 -30.63 22.03
C PRO A 256 -4.55 -29.10 22.02
N GLY A 257 -4.35 -28.48 20.85
CA GLY A 257 -4.41 -27.02 20.65
C GLY A 257 -3.16 -26.25 21.06
N GLU A 258 -2.18 -26.87 21.71
CA GLU A 258 -0.96 -26.22 22.16
C GLU A 258 0.07 -26.05 21.02
N ARG A 259 0.92 -25.03 21.16
CA ARG A 259 1.96 -24.65 20.19
C ARG A 259 3.33 -24.67 20.86
N GLN A 260 4.30 -25.26 20.19
CA GLN A 260 5.71 -25.20 20.58
C GLN A 260 6.50 -24.40 19.55
N GLU A 261 7.19 -23.36 20.02
CA GLU A 261 8.12 -22.57 19.22
C GLU A 261 9.57 -23.04 19.43
N TYR A 262 10.34 -23.06 18.35
CA TYR A 262 11.78 -23.32 18.35
C TYR A 262 12.51 -22.14 17.71
N ARG A 263 13.32 -21.42 18.49
CA ARG A 263 14.16 -20.32 18.02
C ARG A 263 15.56 -20.82 17.71
N VAL A 264 15.68 -21.58 16.63
CA VAL A 264 16.95 -22.13 16.13
C VAL A 264 17.22 -21.64 14.72
N PRO A 265 18.47 -21.35 14.34
CA PRO A 265 18.80 -20.81 13.01
C PRO A 265 18.97 -21.90 11.94
N TYR A 266 18.32 -23.06 12.11
CA TYR A 266 18.46 -24.22 11.21
C TYR A 266 17.17 -25.06 11.19
N PRO A 267 16.92 -25.83 10.11
CA PRO A 267 15.80 -26.76 10.08
C PRO A 267 15.96 -27.86 11.14
N LEU A 268 14.84 -28.33 11.68
CA LEU A 268 14.81 -29.43 12.64
C LEU A 268 14.32 -30.71 11.97
N THR A 269 14.88 -31.86 12.35
CA THR A 269 14.22 -33.14 12.06
C THR A 269 13.28 -33.48 13.21
N TRP A 270 12.01 -33.66 12.92
CA TRP A 270 10.97 -34.11 13.82
C TRP A 270 10.72 -35.61 13.62
N ARG A 271 10.49 -36.33 14.72
CA ARG A 271 10.12 -37.74 14.69
C ARG A 271 9.02 -38.06 15.69
N ARG A 272 8.06 -38.87 15.27
CA ARG A 272 7.08 -39.50 16.16
C ARG A 272 7.12 -41.02 15.97
N ARG A 273 7.20 -41.74 17.09
CA ARG A 273 7.11 -43.19 17.12
C ARG A 273 5.66 -43.59 17.42
N LEU A 274 5.06 -44.35 16.52
CA LEU A 274 3.75 -44.97 16.66
C LEU A 274 3.93 -46.49 16.86
N PRO A 275 2.93 -47.23 17.34
CA PRO A 275 3.06 -48.66 17.58
C PRO A 275 3.54 -49.47 16.37
N THR A 276 3.17 -49.05 15.16
CA THR A 276 3.43 -49.78 13.90
C THR A 276 4.34 -49.05 12.93
N THR A 277 4.71 -47.79 13.20
CA THR A 277 5.50 -46.98 12.27
C THR A 277 6.25 -45.86 12.97
N THR A 278 7.29 -45.33 12.31
CA THR A 278 7.97 -44.12 12.74
C THR A 278 7.83 -43.07 11.66
N LEU A 279 7.27 -41.92 12.02
CA LEU A 279 7.11 -40.79 11.13
C LEU A 279 8.30 -39.85 11.28
N PHE A 280 8.86 -39.41 10.16
CA PHE A 280 9.91 -38.41 10.11
C PHE A 280 9.44 -37.21 9.29
N TYR A 281 9.82 -36.02 9.74
CA TYR A 281 9.56 -34.79 9.00
C TYR A 281 10.71 -33.81 9.17
N THR A 282 11.08 -33.11 8.10
CA THR A 282 12.00 -31.99 8.20
C THR A 282 11.17 -30.73 8.38
N LEU A 283 11.28 -30.09 9.54
CA LEU A 283 10.67 -28.80 9.83
C LEU A 283 11.55 -27.68 9.24
N PRO A 284 11.15 -27.05 8.13
CA PRO A 284 11.91 -25.94 7.56
C PRO A 284 11.85 -24.71 8.47
N LEU A 285 12.93 -23.93 8.46
CA LEU A 285 13.01 -22.66 9.18
C LEU A 285 11.90 -21.70 8.73
N GLY A 286 11.34 -20.94 9.67
CA GLY A 286 10.31 -19.94 9.38
C GLY A 286 8.94 -20.48 9.05
N ARG A 287 8.68 -21.79 9.21
CA ARG A 287 7.36 -22.36 8.95
C ARG A 287 6.66 -22.81 10.22
N GLU A 288 5.34 -22.79 10.13
CA GLU A 288 4.47 -23.47 11.07
C GLU A 288 4.05 -24.82 10.46
N ALA A 289 4.04 -25.85 11.31
CA ALA A 289 3.48 -27.12 10.97
C ALA A 289 2.42 -27.55 12.00
N SER A 290 1.36 -28.16 11.51
CA SER A 290 0.21 -28.62 12.27
C SER A 290 0.13 -30.14 12.20
N CYS A 291 0.10 -30.81 13.35
CA CYS A 291 -0.23 -32.22 13.44
C CYS A 291 -1.74 -32.40 13.28
N ARG A 292 -2.16 -33.26 12.34
CA ARG A 292 -3.56 -33.51 12.03
C ARG A 292 -3.84 -35.01 11.93
N ASP A 293 -5.09 -35.39 12.18
CA ASP A 293 -5.51 -36.80 12.23
C ASP A 293 -5.88 -37.42 10.86
N VAL A 294 -5.93 -36.65 9.75
CA VAL A 294 -6.63 -37.11 8.52
C VAL A 294 -5.88 -36.79 7.22
N PRO A 295 -5.86 -37.70 6.20
CA PRO A 295 -6.24 -39.12 6.23
C PRO A 295 -5.09 -40.05 6.67
N THR A 296 -3.92 -39.50 6.98
CA THR A 296 -2.81 -40.21 7.63
C THR A 296 -2.31 -39.29 8.73
N PRO A 297 -2.26 -39.73 10.00
CA PRO A 297 -1.77 -38.92 11.10
C PRO A 297 -0.39 -38.39 10.75
N GLY A 298 -0.29 -37.07 10.65
CA GLY A 298 0.82 -36.47 9.92
C GLY A 298 0.98 -35.00 10.22
N LEU A 299 2.18 -34.52 9.95
CA LEU A 299 2.56 -33.14 10.15
C LEU A 299 2.46 -32.42 8.80
N VAL A 300 1.65 -31.36 8.76
CA VAL A 300 1.31 -30.61 7.54
C VAL A 300 1.78 -29.18 7.72
N LEU A 301 2.47 -28.61 6.72
CA LEU A 301 2.84 -27.20 6.75
C LEU A 301 1.59 -26.32 6.65
N VAL A 302 1.47 -25.39 7.59
CA VAL A 302 0.42 -24.38 7.57
C VAL A 302 0.85 -23.27 6.61
N ARG A 303 -0.06 -22.89 5.71
CA ARG A 303 0.09 -21.71 4.87
C ARG A 303 -0.67 -20.57 5.53
N ASP A 304 0.05 -19.55 5.96
CA ASP A 304 -0.58 -18.30 6.38
C ASP A 304 -0.72 -17.38 5.18
N GLU A 305 -1.91 -16.80 5.05
CA GLU A 305 -2.16 -15.75 4.08
C GLU A 305 -2.70 -14.55 4.85
N ILE A 306 -2.10 -13.37 4.60
CA ILE A 306 -2.79 -12.14 5.00
C ILE A 306 -3.97 -12.02 4.05
N LYS A 307 -5.17 -12.33 4.56
CA LYS A 307 -6.41 -11.97 3.88
C LYS A 307 -6.52 -10.46 3.94
N LEU A 308 -5.89 -9.80 2.98
CA LEU A 308 -6.20 -8.41 2.70
C LEU A 308 -7.68 -8.36 2.39
N LYS A 309 -8.42 -7.56 3.14
CA LYS A 309 -9.82 -7.30 2.85
C LYS A 309 -9.81 -6.57 1.52
N GLU A 310 -9.91 -7.31 0.42
CA GLU A 310 -10.09 -6.70 -0.89
C GLU A 310 -11.29 -5.75 -0.78
N PRO A 311 -11.19 -4.51 -1.28
CA PRO A 311 -12.38 -3.69 -1.40
C PRO A 311 -13.37 -4.52 -2.21
N ALA A 312 -14.54 -4.79 -1.62
CA ALA A 312 -15.56 -5.62 -2.26
C ALA A 312 -15.75 -5.13 -3.69
N PRO A 313 -15.72 -6.02 -4.71
CA PRO A 313 -15.94 -5.59 -6.08
C PRO A 313 -17.29 -4.88 -6.12
N LYS A 314 -17.28 -3.59 -6.48
CA LYS A 314 -18.52 -2.90 -6.83
C LYS A 314 -19.13 -3.71 -7.95
N ALA A 315 -20.27 -4.34 -7.70
CA ALA A 315 -21.06 -4.97 -8.75
C ALA A 315 -21.22 -3.94 -9.86
N ALA A 316 -20.64 -4.22 -11.03
CA ALA A 316 -20.95 -3.46 -12.22
C ALA A 316 -22.43 -3.69 -12.50
N GLN A 317 -23.28 -2.75 -12.09
CA GLN A 317 -24.61 -2.62 -12.66
C GLN A 317 -24.40 -2.24 -14.12
N ILE A 318 -24.31 -3.26 -14.96
CA ILE A 318 -24.52 -3.12 -16.39
C ILE A 318 -26.02 -2.91 -16.52
N GLU A 319 -26.45 -1.65 -16.55
CA GLU A 319 -27.76 -1.32 -17.06
C GLU A 319 -27.79 -1.72 -18.53
N SER A 320 -28.51 -2.80 -18.82
CA SER A 320 -28.85 -3.20 -20.18
C SER A 320 -29.51 -2.02 -20.90
N PRO A 321 -29.13 -1.70 -22.14
CA PRO A 321 -29.80 -0.65 -22.90
C PRO A 321 -31.26 -1.05 -23.15
N THR A 322 -32.18 -0.20 -22.69
CA THR A 322 -33.59 -0.23 -23.06
C THR A 322 -33.69 -0.08 -24.57
N VAL A 323 -34.08 -1.16 -25.25
CA VAL A 323 -34.49 -1.11 -26.65
C VAL A 323 -35.85 -0.42 -26.70
N ILE A 324 -35.85 0.84 -27.15
CA ILE A 324 -37.08 1.51 -27.59
C ILE A 324 -37.38 0.96 -29.00
N LYS A 325 -38.54 0.31 -29.13
CA LYS A 325 -39.16 0.00 -30.43
C LYS A 325 -40.02 1.17 -30.88
#